data_AF-A0A9X1Z2I6-F1
#
_entry.id   AF-A0A9X1Z2I6-F1
#
_cell.length_a   1.000
_cell.length_b   1.000
_cell.length_c   1.000
_cell.angle_alpha   90.00
_cell.angle_beta   90.00
_cell.angle_gamma   90.00
#
_symmetry.space_group_name_H-M   'P 1'
#
loop_
_entity.id
_entity.type
_entity.pdbx_description
1 polymer ?
#
loop_
_entity_poly.entity_id
_entity_poly.type
_entity_poly.pdbx_seq_one_letter_code
_entity_poly.pdbx_strand_id
1 'polypeptide(L)'
;MNATKDLTLRLLFPQWQGGNNPPYYFGAQLLSWLAPNPSGPVAEVKVEVPTNDPLPLEDGILGRSALLKQMHNARTLIDQYAPDRIVVLGGDCLVDLAPFAYLNERYDGDLAVLWVDAHPDVLTPKDFSNAHAMVLGNLLGEGDADFVGA
;
A
#
# COMPACT_ATOMS: atom_id res chain seq x y z
N MET A 1 31.09 -14.24 11.28
CA MET A 1 29.69 -13.78 11.25
C MET A 1 29.37 -13.50 9.79
N ASN A 2 28.59 -14.36 9.14
CA ASN A 2 28.13 -14.06 7.78
C ASN A 2 27.12 -12.93 7.90
N ALA A 3 27.44 -11.76 7.34
CA ALA A 3 26.42 -10.75 7.12
C ALA A 3 25.39 -11.37 6.17
N THR A 4 24.24 -11.77 6.71
CA THR A 4 23.06 -12.01 5.89
C THR A 4 22.83 -10.74 5.10
N LYS A 5 22.86 -10.85 3.77
CA LYS A 5 22.74 -9.69 2.89
C LYS A 5 21.31 -9.16 3.03
N ASP A 6 21.14 -7.98 3.62
CA ASP A 6 19.81 -7.38 3.82
C ASP A 6 19.00 -7.37 2.51
N LEU A 7 17.84 -8.02 2.54
CA LEU A 7 16.97 -8.20 1.39
C LEU A 7 16.07 -6.98 1.22
N THR A 8 16.16 -6.30 0.07
CA THR A 8 15.22 -5.24 -0.30
C THR A 8 14.24 -5.76 -1.35
N LEU A 9 12.96 -5.90 -1.00
CA LEU A 9 11.89 -6.23 -1.93
C LEU A 9 11.43 -4.95 -2.64
N ARG A 10 11.35 -4.97 -3.97
CA ARG A 10 10.59 -3.96 -4.72
C ARG A 10 9.18 -4.49 -4.96
N LEU A 11 8.17 -3.77 -4.48
CA LEU A 11 6.77 -4.10 -4.66
C LEU A 11 6.13 -3.09 -5.64
N LEU A 12 5.84 -3.52 -6.86
CA LEU A 12 5.00 -2.76 -7.78
C LEU A 12 3.55 -2.92 -7.35
N PHE A 13 2.89 -1.81 -7.02
CA PHE A 13 1.53 -1.83 -6.48
C PHE A 13 0.66 -0.79 -7.21
N PRO A 14 0.13 -1.09 -8.40
CA PRO A 14 -0.58 -0.14 -9.25
C PRO A 14 -2.05 0.11 -8.81
N GLN A 15 -2.28 0.27 -7.50
CA GLN A 15 -3.59 0.56 -6.92
C GLN A 15 -4.09 1.93 -7.36
N TRP A 16 -5.35 2.01 -7.75
CA TRP A 16 -5.98 3.27 -8.20
C TRP A 16 -7.32 3.54 -7.51
N GLN A 17 -7.89 2.53 -6.86
CA GLN A 17 -9.20 2.58 -6.24
C GLN A 17 -9.20 3.42 -4.97
N GLY A 18 -8.08 3.48 -4.24
CA GLY A 18 -7.99 4.19 -2.97
C GLY A 18 -8.09 5.69 -3.17
N GLY A 19 -7.62 6.20 -4.30
CA GLY A 19 -7.82 7.58 -4.75
C GLY A 19 -8.98 7.77 -5.74
N ASN A 20 -9.70 6.69 -6.10
CA ASN A 20 -10.74 6.67 -7.16
C ASN A 20 -10.29 7.40 -8.45
N ASN A 21 -9.07 7.12 -8.92
CA ASN A 21 -8.48 7.85 -10.04
C ASN A 21 -7.66 6.90 -10.95
N PRO A 22 -8.26 6.40 -12.05
CA PRO A 22 -7.65 5.43 -12.97
C PRO A 22 -6.19 5.69 -13.41
N PRO A 23 -5.76 6.94 -13.71
CA PRO A 23 -4.37 7.26 -13.99
C PRO A 23 -3.32 6.74 -13.00
N TYR A 24 -3.64 6.52 -11.71
CA TYR A 24 -2.68 5.96 -10.75
C TYR A 24 -2.13 4.60 -11.20
N TYR A 25 -2.95 3.77 -11.84
CA TYR A 25 -2.53 2.46 -12.36
C TYR A 25 -1.37 2.62 -13.36
N PHE A 26 -1.54 3.50 -14.35
CA PHE A 26 -0.49 3.78 -15.33
C PHE A 26 0.70 4.51 -14.70
N GLY A 27 0.45 5.42 -13.76
CA GLY A 27 1.50 6.15 -13.03
C GLY A 27 2.48 5.21 -12.32
N ALA A 28 1.97 4.18 -11.63
CA ALA A 28 2.80 3.17 -10.96
C ALA A 28 3.64 2.35 -11.96
N GLN A 29 3.05 1.97 -13.09
CA GLN A 29 3.74 1.24 -14.17
C GLN A 29 4.85 2.10 -14.79
N LEU A 30 4.58 3.38 -15.05
CA LEU A 30 5.57 4.33 -15.54
C LEU A 30 6.68 4.57 -14.51
N LEU A 31 6.34 4.72 -13.23
CA LEU A 31 7.31 4.84 -12.15
C LEU A 31 8.23 3.61 -12.09
N SER A 32 7.66 2.41 -12.22
CA SER A 32 8.43 1.16 -12.29
C SER A 32 9.41 1.13 -13.45
N TRP A 33 8.98 1.60 -14.63
CA TRP A 33 9.83 1.70 -15.81
C TRP A 33 10.95 2.74 -15.66
N LEU A 34 10.69 3.87 -15.01
CA LEU A 34 11.67 4.94 -14.76
C LEU A 34 12.66 4.62 -13.64
N ALA A 35 12.27 3.78 -12.69
CA ALA A 35 13.08 3.48 -11.51
C ALA A 35 14.41 2.81 -11.89
N PRO A 36 15.51 3.06 -11.14
CA PRO A 36 16.77 2.33 -11.33
C PRO A 36 16.58 0.82 -11.20
N ASN A 37 17.53 0.04 -11.72
CA ASN A 37 17.50 -1.42 -11.57
C ASN A 37 17.39 -1.82 -10.08
N PRO A 38 16.51 -2.79 -9.73
CA PRO A 38 16.39 -3.27 -8.36
C PRO A 38 17.64 -4.04 -7.94
N SER A 39 18.00 -3.95 -6.66
CA SER A 39 19.09 -4.72 -6.06
C SER A 39 18.64 -6.07 -5.48
N GLY A 40 17.33 -6.32 -5.43
CA GLY A 40 16.69 -7.49 -4.87
C GLY A 40 15.47 -7.96 -5.69
N PRO A 41 14.63 -8.84 -5.13
CA PRO A 41 13.46 -9.37 -5.82
C PRO A 41 12.45 -8.27 -6.14
N VAL A 42 11.68 -8.50 -7.20
CA VAL A 42 10.54 -7.67 -7.59
C VAL A 42 9.29 -8.53 -7.54
N ALA A 43 8.24 -8.01 -6.93
CA ALA A 43 6.90 -8.59 -6.94
C ALA A 43 5.89 -7.54 -7.40
N GLU A 44 4.78 -7.99 -7.99
CA GLU A 44 3.69 -7.12 -8.42
C GLU A 44 2.39 -7.54 -7.73
N VAL A 45 1.75 -6.61 -7.05
CA VAL A 45 0.42 -6.81 -6.48
C VAL A 45 -0.58 -6.80 -7.62
N LYS A 46 -1.39 -7.86 -7.72
CA LYS A 46 -2.42 -7.95 -8.75
C LYS A 46 -3.53 -6.93 -8.48
N VAL A 47 -3.60 -5.91 -9.33
CA VAL A 47 -4.67 -4.91 -9.37
C VAL A 47 -5.40 -5.02 -10.71
N GLU A 48 -6.71 -4.88 -10.69
CA GLU A 48 -7.51 -4.86 -11.92
C GLU A 48 -7.25 -3.58 -12.72
N VAL A 49 -7.09 -3.73 -14.03
CA VAL A 49 -6.92 -2.58 -14.94
C VAL A 49 -8.18 -1.71 -14.87
N PRO A 50 -8.05 -0.37 -14.79
CA PRO A 50 -9.22 0.50 -14.73
C PRO A 50 -10.17 0.30 -15.91
N THR A 51 -11.48 0.29 -15.62
CA THR A 51 -12.55 0.33 -16.61
C THR A 51 -13.29 1.67 -16.53
N ASN A 52 -14.31 1.87 -17.36
CA ASN A 52 -15.20 3.03 -17.27
C ASN A 52 -16.30 2.85 -16.20
N ASP A 53 -16.35 1.69 -15.54
CA ASP A 53 -17.36 1.41 -14.54
C ASP A 53 -17.01 2.14 -13.23
N PRO A 54 -17.97 2.81 -12.58
CA PRO A 54 -17.72 3.47 -11.31
C PRO A 54 -17.45 2.44 -10.21
N LEU A 55 -16.56 2.79 -9.28
CA LEU A 55 -16.35 1.97 -8.08
C LEU A 55 -17.59 1.99 -7.19
N PRO A 56 -18.01 0.84 -6.64
CA PRO A 56 -19.09 0.79 -5.67
C PRO A 56 -18.70 1.47 -4.36
N LEU A 57 -19.65 2.13 -3.70
CA LEU A 57 -19.49 2.59 -2.32
C LEU A 57 -19.91 1.48 -1.37
N GLU A 58 -18.97 1.02 -0.54
CA GLU A 58 -19.12 -0.13 0.34
C GLU A 58 -18.73 0.31 1.75
N ASP A 59 -19.68 0.31 2.68
CA ASP A 59 -19.47 0.73 4.08
C ASP A 59 -18.75 2.09 4.22
N GLY A 60 -19.07 3.03 3.33
CA GLY A 60 -18.50 4.39 3.32
C GLY A 60 -17.18 4.52 2.55
N ILE A 61 -16.61 3.43 2.04
CA ILE A 61 -15.34 3.42 1.29
C ILE A 61 -15.58 3.02 -0.17
N LEU A 62 -15.05 3.78 -1.12
CA LEU A 62 -15.13 3.40 -2.55
C LEU A 62 -14.21 2.21 -2.85
N GLY A 63 -14.78 1.19 -3.49
CA GLY A 63 -14.05 -0.01 -3.91
C GLY A 63 -13.49 -0.84 -2.74
N ARG A 64 -14.10 -0.76 -1.55
CA ARG A 64 -13.61 -1.37 -0.30
C ARG A 64 -13.15 -2.82 -0.46
N SER A 65 -13.98 -3.67 -1.07
CA SER A 65 -13.66 -5.08 -1.30
C SER A 65 -12.44 -5.28 -2.19
N ALA A 66 -12.26 -4.43 -3.20
CA ALA A 66 -11.09 -4.47 -4.06
C ALA A 66 -9.82 -4.05 -3.31
N LEU A 67 -9.92 -3.04 -2.44
CA LEU A 67 -8.82 -2.54 -1.61
C LEU A 67 -8.37 -3.58 -0.58
N LEU A 68 -9.29 -4.20 0.16
CA LEU A 68 -8.97 -5.25 1.13
C LEU A 68 -8.31 -6.45 0.46
N LYS A 69 -8.83 -6.88 -0.70
CA LYS A 69 -8.21 -7.96 -1.50
C LYS A 69 -6.78 -7.62 -1.93
N GLN A 70 -6.53 -6.38 -2.34
CA GLN A 70 -5.21 -5.92 -2.75
C GLN A 70 -4.25 -5.83 -1.57
N MET A 71 -4.70 -5.32 -0.43
CA MET A 71 -3.94 -5.28 0.84
C MET A 71 -3.51 -6.68 1.28
N HIS A 72 -4.43 -7.66 1.30
CA HIS A 72 -4.09 -9.05 1.65
C HIS A 72 -3.14 -9.70 0.65
N ASN A 73 -3.25 -9.39 -0.65
CA ASN A 73 -2.31 -9.88 -1.66
C ASN A 73 -0.92 -9.26 -1.46
N ALA A 74 -0.83 -7.96 -1.22
CA ALA A 74 0.42 -7.27 -0.88
C ALA A 74 1.07 -7.90 0.34
N ARG A 75 0.31 -8.13 1.43
CA ARG A 75 0.79 -8.82 2.63
C ARG A 75 1.33 -10.22 2.32
N THR A 76 0.58 -11.02 1.57
CA THR A 76 0.98 -12.38 1.17
C THR A 76 2.30 -12.38 0.40
N LEU A 77 2.46 -11.45 -0.55
CA LEU A 77 3.71 -11.30 -1.31
C LEU A 77 4.86 -10.90 -0.39
N ILE A 78 4.65 -9.92 0.49
CA ILE A 78 5.69 -9.47 1.43
C ILE A 78 6.13 -10.63 2.34
N ASP A 79 5.20 -11.38 2.92
CA ASP A 79 5.50 -12.52 3.79
C ASP A 79 6.27 -13.63 3.06
N GLN A 80 5.99 -13.86 1.77
CA GLN A 80 6.70 -14.84 0.94
C GLN A 80 8.20 -14.51 0.82
N TYR A 81 8.55 -13.24 0.72
CA TYR A 81 9.95 -12.81 0.60
C TYR A 81 10.62 -12.53 1.96
N ALA A 82 9.82 -12.26 3.01
CA ALA A 82 10.28 -11.87 4.33
C ALA A 82 11.42 -10.81 4.33
N PRO A 83 11.26 -9.69 3.59
CA PRO A 83 12.34 -8.76 3.31
C PRO A 83 12.78 -7.94 4.52
N ASP A 84 14.04 -7.52 4.54
CA ASP A 84 14.55 -6.52 5.48
C ASP A 84 13.95 -5.14 5.21
N ARG A 85 13.78 -4.80 3.93
CA ARG A 85 13.38 -3.46 3.49
C ARG A 85 12.43 -3.58 2.31
N ILE A 86 11.53 -2.62 2.15
CA ILE A 86 10.58 -2.60 1.05
C ILE A 86 10.73 -1.27 0.31
N VAL A 87 10.74 -1.34 -1.02
CA VAL A 87 10.53 -0.19 -1.90
C VAL A 87 9.21 -0.41 -2.59
N VAL A 88 8.21 0.40 -2.26
CA VAL A 88 6.89 0.35 -2.91
C VAL A 88 6.92 1.32 -4.09
N LEU A 89 6.62 0.82 -5.29
CA LEU A 89 6.35 1.64 -6.46
C LEU A 89 4.85 1.64 -6.66
N GLY A 90 4.22 2.57 -5.95
CA GLY A 90 2.79 2.61 -5.73
C GLY A 90 2.00 3.36 -6.78
N GLY A 91 0.68 3.17 -6.67
CA GLY A 91 -0.33 4.15 -7.06
C GLY A 91 -0.69 5.04 -5.87
N ASP A 92 -1.94 5.06 -5.42
CA ASP A 92 -2.38 5.93 -4.32
C ASP A 92 -1.78 5.60 -2.93
N CYS A 93 -1.85 6.52 -1.96
CA CYS A 93 -1.15 6.43 -0.66
C CYS A 93 -1.52 5.19 0.19
N LEU A 94 -2.68 4.56 -0.04
CA LEU A 94 -3.07 3.38 0.74
C LEU A 94 -2.18 2.15 0.47
N VAL A 95 -1.40 2.16 -0.62
CA VAL A 95 -0.41 1.10 -0.90
C VAL A 95 0.65 0.93 0.20
N ASP A 96 0.85 1.94 1.06
CA ASP A 96 1.82 1.91 2.15
C ASP A 96 1.34 1.14 3.39
N LEU A 97 0.04 0.83 3.49
CA LEU A 97 -0.55 0.19 4.66
C LEU A 97 0.10 -1.16 5.01
N ALA A 98 0.02 -2.14 4.12
CA ALA A 98 0.60 -3.48 4.36
C ALA A 98 2.14 -3.46 4.47
N PRO A 99 2.89 -2.72 3.64
CA PRO A 99 4.33 -2.56 3.81
C PRO A 99 4.75 -1.98 5.17
N PHE A 100 4.09 -0.94 5.65
CA PHE A 100 4.45 -0.33 6.93
C PHE A 100 4.01 -1.19 8.12
N ALA A 101 2.83 -1.82 8.05
CA ALA A 101 2.40 -2.79 9.06
C ALA A 101 3.42 -3.95 9.19
N TYR A 102 3.85 -4.52 8.06
CA TYR A 102 4.91 -5.54 8.05
C TYR A 102 6.23 -5.05 8.65
N LEU A 103 6.68 -3.85 8.27
CA LEU A 103 7.94 -3.31 8.80
C LEU A 103 7.83 -3.01 10.30
N ASN A 104 6.68 -2.56 10.78
CA ASN A 104 6.43 -2.35 12.19
C ASN A 104 6.53 -3.66 12.99
N GLU A 105 5.95 -4.76 12.48
CA GLU A 105 6.14 -6.09 13.06
C GLU A 105 7.59 -6.54 13.01
N ARG A 106 8.24 -6.39 11.85
CA ARG A 106 9.63 -6.81 11.63
C ARG A 106 10.60 -6.15 12.59
N TYR A 107 10.39 -4.88 12.89
CA TYR A 107 11.24 -4.08 13.76
C TYR A 107 10.74 -4.08 15.21
N ASP A 108 9.85 -5.00 15.60
CA ASP A 108 9.32 -5.13 16.97
C ASP A 108 8.73 -3.80 17.51
N GLY A 109 8.13 -2.99 16.63
CA GLY A 109 7.60 -1.67 16.94
C GLY A 109 8.64 -0.54 17.03
N ASP A 110 9.93 -0.83 16.86
CA ASP A 110 11.00 0.18 16.77
C ASP A 110 11.08 0.77 15.35
N LEU A 111 9.97 1.34 14.89
CA LEU A 111 9.81 1.97 13.58
C LEU A 111 9.34 3.42 13.74
N ALA A 112 10.01 4.35 13.05
CA ALA A 112 9.54 5.71 12.86
C ALA A 112 9.10 5.92 11.41
N VAL A 113 7.90 6.47 11.21
CA VAL A 113 7.38 6.83 9.90
C VAL A 113 7.59 8.33 9.66
N LEU A 114 8.36 8.67 8.64
CA LEU A 114 8.42 10.03 8.11
C LEU A 114 7.42 10.16 6.96
N TRP A 115 6.23 10.67 7.25
CA TRP A 115 5.18 10.90 6.26
C TRP A 115 5.42 12.22 5.52
N VAL A 116 5.84 12.16 4.25
CA VAL A 116 6.11 13.35 3.42
C VAL A 116 4.96 13.53 2.44
N ASP A 117 3.92 14.24 2.88
CA ASP A 117 2.74 14.53 2.09
C ASP A 117 2.22 15.93 2.42
N ALA A 118 1.44 16.52 1.50
CA ALA A 118 0.68 17.74 1.75
C ALA A 118 -0.51 17.50 2.69
N HIS A 119 -0.99 16.26 2.79
CA HIS A 119 -2.12 15.85 3.62
C HIS A 119 -1.68 14.87 4.71
N PRO A 120 -2.39 14.83 5.85
CA PRO A 120 -2.00 13.95 6.96
C PRO A 120 -2.46 12.50 6.79
N ASP A 121 -3.41 12.22 5.89
CA ASP A 121 -4.01 10.90 5.65
C ASP A 121 -4.53 10.17 6.90
N VAL A 122 -5.15 10.93 7.79
CA VAL A 122 -5.79 10.46 9.04
C VAL A 122 -7.32 10.57 9.03
N LEU A 123 -7.93 10.77 7.86
CA LEU A 123 -9.39 10.86 7.74
C LEU A 123 -10.03 9.48 7.92
N THR A 124 -11.31 9.46 8.25
CA THR A 124 -12.11 8.24 8.39
C THR A 124 -13.21 8.18 7.32
N PRO A 125 -13.89 7.04 7.13
CA PRO A 125 -15.07 6.95 6.24
C PRO A 125 -16.21 7.92 6.59
N LYS A 126 -16.20 8.52 7.79
CA LYS A 126 -17.16 9.57 8.18
C LYS A 126 -16.86 10.92 7.52
N ASP A 127 -15.61 11.15 7.15
CA ASP A 127 -15.10 12.43 6.64
C ASP A 127 -14.94 12.40 5.12
N PHE A 128 -14.48 11.28 4.56
CA PHE A 128 -14.18 11.14 3.14
C PHE A 128 -14.29 9.69 2.67
N SER A 129 -14.69 9.44 1.42
CA SER A 129 -14.93 8.08 0.90
C SER A 129 -13.73 7.41 0.24
N ASN A 130 -12.68 8.16 -0.06
CA ASN A 130 -11.51 7.64 -0.75
C ASN A 130 -10.47 7.22 0.28
N ALA A 131 -10.13 5.94 0.30
CA ALA A 131 -9.30 5.33 1.34
C ALA A 131 -7.83 5.79 1.36
N HIS A 132 -7.33 6.44 0.30
CA HIS A 132 -5.97 6.99 0.30
C HIS A 132 -5.74 8.04 1.40
N ALA A 133 -6.80 8.73 1.83
CA ALA A 133 -6.74 9.72 2.90
C ALA A 133 -6.85 9.11 4.31
N MET A 134 -6.84 7.78 4.44
CA MET A 134 -7.06 7.05 5.71
C MET A 134 -5.85 6.23 6.15
N VAL A 135 -4.82 6.11 5.32
CA VAL A 135 -3.73 5.14 5.52
C VAL A 135 -2.96 5.36 6.82
N LEU A 136 -2.62 6.60 7.16
CA LEU A 136 -1.88 6.89 8.38
C LEU A 136 -2.76 6.73 9.62
N GLY A 137 -4.05 7.07 9.52
CA GLY A 137 -5.04 6.79 10.57
C GLY A 137 -5.18 5.29 10.86
N ASN A 138 -5.23 4.47 9.80
CA ASN A 138 -5.27 3.01 9.92
C ASN A 138 -3.99 2.46 10.59
N LEU A 139 -2.80 2.95 10.20
CA LEU A 139 -1.52 2.55 10.81
C LEU A 139 -1.42 2.93 12.30
N LEU A 140 -2.14 3.97 12.74
CA LEU A 140 -2.24 4.37 14.14
C LEU A 140 -3.32 3.59 14.92
N GLY A 141 -4.09 2.73 14.24
CA GLY A 141 -5.17 1.95 14.86
C GLY A 141 -6.50 2.69 15.02
N GLU A 142 -6.66 3.86 14.41
CA GLU A 142 -7.81 4.77 14.60
C GLU A 142 -8.79 4.78 13.41
N GLY A 143 -8.67 3.80 12.50
CA GLY A 143 -9.43 3.76 11.24
C GLY A 143 -10.48 2.66 11.12
N ASP A 144 -10.79 2.27 9.89
CA ASP A 144 -11.74 1.19 9.61
C ASP A 144 -11.19 -0.16 10.08
N ALA A 145 -11.99 -0.93 10.79
CA ALA A 145 -11.55 -2.14 11.49
C ALA A 145 -10.93 -3.20 10.56
N ASP A 146 -11.38 -3.31 9.31
CA ASP A 146 -10.83 -4.30 8.37
C ASP A 146 -9.48 -3.85 7.80
N PHE A 147 -9.15 -2.55 7.87
CA PHE A 147 -7.87 -2.00 7.44
C PHE A 147 -6.87 -1.86 8.59
N VAL A 148 -7.33 -1.66 9.83
CA VAL A 148 -6.45 -1.61 11.02
C VAL A 148 -5.77 -2.96 11.28
N GLY A 149 -6.36 -4.08 10.86
CA GLY A 149 -5.80 -5.43 11.02
C GLY A 149 -4.88 -5.91 9.89
N ALA A 150 -4.30 -4.98 9.10
CA ALA A 150 -3.51 -5.26 7.89
C ALA A 150 -2.15 -5.93 8.13
#